data_AF-A0A350WUS6-F1
#
_entry.id   AF-A0A350WUS6-F1
#
_cell.length_a   1.000
_cell.length_b   1.000
_cell.length_c   1.000
_cell.angle_alpha   90.00
_cell.angle_beta   90.00
_cell.angle_gamma   90.00
#
_symmetry.space_group_name_H-M   'P 1'
#
loop_
_entity.id
_entity.type
_entity.pdbx_description
1 polymer ?
#
loop_
_entity_poly.entity_id
_entity_poly.type
_entity_poly.pdbx_seq_one_letter_code
_entity_poly.pdbx_strand_id
1 'polypeptide(L)'
;MAGEGAFHVSTQNINIELPEETSRGWLGIGWLLVASIPAAIGGGTLHPAVNSLISKSADKTEVGGMLGVSAAAYSAANAIAPLFYGALFQWLGAPVPFLAGGAILLALFLFAPRIIK
;
A
#
# COMPACT_ATOMS: atom_id res chain seq x y z
N MET A 1 -37.92 20.31 -41.26
CA MET A 1 -37.13 19.11 -41.62
C MET A 1 -35.80 19.25 -40.90
N ALA A 2 -35.46 18.22 -40.11
CA ALA A 2 -34.54 18.28 -38.97
C ALA A 2 -33.07 18.49 -39.39
N GLY A 3 -32.33 19.22 -38.55
CA GLY A 3 -30.91 19.49 -38.71
C GLY A 3 -30.06 18.24 -38.53
N GLU A 4 -29.24 17.96 -39.54
CA GLU A 4 -28.17 16.97 -39.50
C GLU A 4 -27.00 17.51 -38.66
N GLY A 5 -27.07 17.28 -37.35
CA GLY A 5 -25.90 17.42 -36.49
C GLY A 5 -24.96 16.26 -36.74
N ALA A 6 -23.99 16.44 -37.63
CA ALA A 6 -22.90 15.48 -37.83
C ALA A 6 -22.14 15.30 -36.51
N PHE A 7 -22.39 14.18 -35.83
CA PHE A 7 -21.66 13.77 -34.65
C PHE A 7 -20.24 13.36 -35.07
N HIS A 8 -19.32 14.32 -35.04
CA HIS A 8 -17.90 14.08 -35.26
C HIS A 8 -17.31 13.34 -34.06
N VAL A 9 -17.37 12.01 -34.08
CA VAL A 9 -16.53 11.18 -33.20
C VAL A 9 -15.10 11.39 -33.66
N SER A 10 -14.37 12.23 -32.94
CA SER A 10 -12.94 12.43 -33.16
C SER A 10 -12.22 11.14 -32.74
N THR A 11 -12.16 10.15 -33.63
CA THR A 11 -11.29 8.97 -33.50
C THR A 11 -9.86 9.40 -33.82
N GLN A 12 -9.31 10.31 -33.02
CA GLN A 12 -7.86 10.49 -33.00
C GLN A 12 -7.29 9.18 -32.48
N ASN A 13 -6.70 8.42 -33.40
CA ASN A 13 -6.00 7.18 -33.12
C ASN A 13 -4.87 7.54 -32.16
N ILE A 14 -5.10 7.37 -30.85
CA ILE A 14 -4.08 7.57 -29.83
C ILE A 14 -3.08 6.44 -30.04
N ASN A 15 -2.08 6.70 -30.87
CA ASN A 15 -0.95 5.82 -31.12
C ASN A 15 -0.07 5.88 -29.86
N ILE A 16 -0.49 5.17 -28.83
CA ILE A 16 0.29 4.92 -27.62
C ILE A 16 1.37 3.93 -28.03
N GLU A 17 2.59 4.43 -28.26
CA GLU A 17 3.77 3.56 -28.32
C GLU A 17 3.86 2.79 -27.00
N LEU A 18 3.59 1.48 -27.08
CA LEU A 18 3.68 0.61 -25.92
C LEU A 18 5.15 0.60 -25.46
N PRO A 19 5.44 0.84 -24.17
CA PRO A 19 6.79 0.71 -23.63
C PRO A 19 7.36 -0.67 -23.98
N GLU A 20 8.67 -0.74 -24.25
CA GLU A 20 9.35 -2.00 -24.59
C GLU A 20 8.96 -3.16 -23.64
N GLU A 21 8.44 -4.24 -24.23
CA GLU A 21 7.95 -5.47 -23.61
C GLU A 21 9.04 -6.31 -22.90
N THR A 22 10.16 -5.71 -22.50
CA THR A 22 11.40 -6.40 -22.10
C THR A 22 11.28 -7.18 -20.77
N SER A 23 10.19 -7.04 -20.01
CA SER A 23 10.02 -7.68 -18.68
C SER A 23 8.69 -8.42 -18.46
N ARG A 24 7.87 -8.65 -19.49
CA ARG A 24 6.57 -9.37 -19.39
C ARG A 24 6.69 -10.89 -19.52
N GLY A 25 7.77 -11.47 -19.01
CA GLY A 25 7.96 -12.92 -19.00
C GLY A 25 7.25 -13.59 -17.82
N TRP A 26 6.85 -14.86 -17.99
CA TRP A 26 6.39 -15.72 -16.89
C TRP A 26 7.34 -15.74 -15.67
N LEU A 27 8.63 -15.50 -15.91
CA LEU A 27 9.65 -15.34 -14.86
C LEU A 27 9.43 -14.10 -13.99
N GLY A 28 8.98 -12.97 -14.56
CA GLY A 28 8.67 -11.76 -13.81
C GLY A 28 7.46 -11.97 -12.89
N ILE A 29 6.44 -12.68 -13.37
CA ILE A 29 5.29 -13.09 -12.55
C ILE A 29 5.77 -14.03 -11.43
N GLY A 30 6.59 -15.03 -11.76
CA GLY A 30 7.19 -15.92 -10.77
C GLY A 30 7.96 -15.17 -9.68
N TRP A 31 8.75 -14.16 -10.08
CA TRP A 31 9.47 -13.30 -9.16
C TRP A 31 8.53 -12.50 -8.24
N LEU A 32 7.47 -11.89 -8.79
CA LEU A 32 6.49 -11.15 -7.99
C LEU A 32 5.76 -12.05 -6.99
N LEU A 33 5.45 -13.29 -7.39
CA LEU A 33 4.84 -14.27 -6.48
C LEU A 33 5.79 -14.58 -5.32
N VAL A 34 7.05 -14.89 -5.60
CA VAL A 34 8.06 -15.15 -4.56
C VAL A 34 8.23 -13.91 -3.65
N ALA A 35 8.31 -12.71 -4.23
CA ALA A 35 8.44 -11.47 -3.49
C ALA A 35 7.21 -11.16 -2.61
N SER A 36 6.02 -11.62 -3.01
CA SER A 36 4.79 -11.43 -2.24
C SER A 36 4.69 -12.31 -1.00
N ILE A 37 5.39 -13.45 -0.94
CA ILE A 37 5.36 -14.37 0.20
C ILE A 37 5.75 -13.67 1.52
N PRO A 38 6.94 -13.06 1.65
CA PRO A 38 7.32 -12.39 2.90
C PRO A 38 6.41 -11.19 3.21
N ALA A 39 5.97 -10.46 2.18
CA ALA A 39 5.06 -9.34 2.35
C ALA A 39 3.68 -9.79 2.88
N ALA A 40 3.15 -10.90 2.37
CA ALA A 40 1.88 -11.48 2.80
C ALA A 40 1.97 -12.06 4.21
N ILE A 41 3.08 -12.74 4.55
CA ILE A 41 3.31 -13.24 5.91
C ILE A 41 3.38 -12.07 6.89
N GLY A 42 4.18 -11.04 6.58
CA GLY A 42 4.31 -9.84 7.40
C GLY A 42 2.97 -9.13 7.58
N GLY A 43 2.31 -8.76 6.49
CA GLY A 43 1.02 -8.05 6.53
C GLY A 43 -0.10 -8.87 7.19
N GLY A 44 -0.16 -10.17 6.92
CA GLY A 44 -1.20 -11.06 7.46
C GLY A 44 -1.05 -11.35 8.96
N THR A 45 0.18 -11.38 9.47
CA THR A 45 0.43 -11.66 10.90
C THR A 45 0.47 -10.40 11.76
N LEU A 46 0.86 -9.26 11.20
CA LEU A 46 1.05 -8.02 11.97
C LEU A 46 -0.26 -7.51 12.58
N HIS A 47 -1.36 -7.51 11.81
CA HIS A 47 -2.62 -6.93 12.28
C HIS A 47 -3.24 -7.70 13.47
N PRO A 48 -3.36 -9.06 13.44
CA PRO A 48 -3.76 -9.82 14.62
C PRO A 48 -2.81 -9.67 15.81
N ALA A 49 -1.49 -9.65 15.55
CA ALA A 49 -0.49 -9.49 16.61
C ALA A 49 -0.62 -8.15 17.34
N VAL A 50 -0.78 -7.05 16.60
CA VAL A 50 -0.99 -5.71 17.16
C VAL A 50 -2.27 -5.66 18.00
N ASN A 51 -3.40 -6.16 17.49
CA ASN A 51 -4.66 -6.18 18.24
C ASN A 51 -4.57 -7.05 19.50
N SER A 52 -3.84 -8.18 19.44
CA SER A 52 -3.58 -9.01 20.62
C SER A 52 -2.70 -8.31 21.64
N LEU A 53 -1.65 -7.59 21.22
CA LEU A 53 -0.78 -6.84 22.13
C LEU A 53 -1.56 -5.71 22.80
N ILE A 54 -2.36 -4.95 22.06
CA ILE A 54 -3.18 -3.85 22.60
C ILE A 54 -4.15 -4.38 23.66
N SER A 55 -4.88 -5.45 23.34
CA SER A 55 -5.86 -6.04 24.28
C SER A 55 -5.20 -6.67 25.51
N LYS A 56 -3.97 -7.17 25.39
CA LYS A 56 -3.20 -7.71 26.52
C LYS A 56 -2.60 -6.61 27.41
N SER A 57 -2.23 -5.47 26.82
CA SER A 57 -1.63 -4.34 27.54
C SER A 57 -2.64 -3.37 28.13
N ALA A 58 -3.87 -3.34 27.60
CA ALA A 58 -4.92 -2.44 28.05
C ALA A 58 -5.69 -3.00 29.25
N ASP A 59 -6.15 -2.12 30.12
CA ASP A 59 -7.05 -2.49 31.21
C ASP A 59 -8.38 -3.02 30.66
N LYS A 60 -8.99 -3.99 31.35
CA LYS A 60 -10.19 -4.70 30.89
C LYS A 60 -11.36 -3.77 30.55
N THR A 61 -11.43 -2.62 31.20
CA THR A 61 -12.46 -1.60 30.99
C THR A 61 -12.17 -0.66 29.82
N GLU A 62 -10.92 -0.61 29.32
CA GLU A 62 -10.46 0.35 28.31
C GLU A 62 -10.05 -0.29 26.98
N VAL A 63 -10.05 -1.63 26.89
CA VAL A 63 -9.68 -2.38 25.66
C VAL A 63 -10.40 -1.86 24.42
N GLY A 64 -11.71 -1.60 24.51
CA GLY A 64 -12.50 -1.09 23.40
C GLY A 64 -12.05 0.30 22.92
N GLY A 65 -11.70 1.18 23.87
CA GLY A 65 -11.16 2.51 23.56
C GLY A 65 -9.79 2.43 22.89
N MET A 66 -8.89 1.59 23.41
CA MET A 66 -7.56 1.39 22.85
C MET A 66 -7.59 0.78 21.45
N LEU A 67 -8.47 -0.20 21.21
CA LEU A 67 -8.71 -0.75 19.87
C LEU A 67 -9.33 0.30 18.93
N GLY A 68 -10.21 1.16 19.44
CA GLY A 68 -10.78 2.28 18.69
C GLY A 68 -9.73 3.27 18.21
N VAL A 69 -8.78 3.66 19.08
CA VAL A 69 -7.65 4.54 18.71
C VAL A 69 -6.77 3.87 17.65
N SER A 70 -6.46 2.58 17.81
CA SER A 70 -5.71 1.80 16.82
C SER A 70 -6.42 1.78 15.45
N ALA A 71 -7.73 1.52 15.44
CA ALA A 71 -8.54 1.53 14.22
C ALA A 71 -8.60 2.92 13.56
N ALA A 72 -8.68 3.99 14.34
CA ALA A 72 -8.62 5.36 13.82
C ALA A 72 -7.27 5.67 13.17
N ALA A 73 -6.15 5.29 13.82
CA ALA A 73 -4.82 5.44 13.26
C ALA A 73 -4.64 4.61 11.98
N TYR A 74 -5.14 3.38 11.95
CA TYR A 74 -5.13 2.52 10.76
C TYR A 74 -5.92 3.14 9.60
N SER A 75 -7.11 3.69 9.90
CA SER A 75 -7.92 4.40 8.91
C SER A 75 -7.18 5.63 8.34
N ALA A 76 -6.59 6.44 9.22
CA ALA A 76 -5.78 7.59 8.81
C ALA A 76 -4.59 7.18 7.93
N ALA A 77 -3.90 6.08 8.28
CA ALA A 77 -2.82 5.55 7.46
C ALA A 77 -3.31 5.14 6.06
N ASN A 78 -4.47 4.47 5.95
CA ASN A 78 -5.04 4.09 4.65
C ASN A 78 -5.47 5.30 3.81
N ALA A 79 -5.93 6.38 4.45
CA ALA A 79 -6.28 7.62 3.75
C ALA A 79 -5.04 8.37 3.27
N ILE A 80 -3.97 8.42 4.07
CA ILE A 80 -2.76 9.21 3.79
C ILE A 80 -1.79 8.46 2.87
N ALA A 81 -1.68 7.13 3.00
CA ALA A 81 -0.68 6.34 2.28
C ALA A 81 -0.74 6.52 0.75
N PRO A 82 -1.90 6.49 0.06
CA PRO A 82 -1.95 6.68 -1.39
C PRO A 82 -1.45 8.05 -1.82
N LEU A 83 -1.77 9.11 -1.05
CA LEU A 83 -1.29 10.47 -1.31
C LEU A 83 0.23 10.57 -1.11
N PHE A 84 0.72 10.07 0.01
CA PHE A 84 2.15 10.15 0.37
C PHE A 84 3.02 9.31 -0.57
N TYR A 85 2.72 8.01 -0.72
CA TYR A 85 3.50 7.12 -1.56
C TYR A 85 3.26 7.36 -3.05
N GLY A 86 2.09 7.85 -3.44
CA GLY A 86 1.82 8.31 -4.80
C GLY A 86 2.67 9.52 -5.19
N ALA A 87 2.78 10.52 -4.32
CA ALA A 87 3.69 11.65 -4.55
C ALA A 87 5.15 11.20 -4.61
N LEU A 88 5.56 10.28 -3.72
CA LEU A 88 6.91 9.72 -3.72
C LEU A 88 7.24 8.98 -5.02
N PHE A 89 6.28 8.22 -5.54
CA PHE A 89 6.39 7.57 -6.85
C PHE A 89 6.55 8.59 -7.98
N GLN A 90 5.73 9.65 -7.98
CA GLN A 90 5.75 10.66 -9.04
C GLN A 90 7.06 11.45 -9.09
N TRP A 91 7.65 11.79 -7.94
CA TRP A 91 8.84 12.64 -7.89
C TRP A 91 10.15 11.86 -7.93
N LEU A 92 10.20 10.67 -7.32
CA LEU A 92 11.44 9.92 -7.13
C LEU A 92 11.46 8.57 -7.87
N GLY A 93 10.33 8.19 -8.48
CA GLY A 93 10.22 7.00 -9.33
C GLY A 93 9.75 5.74 -8.61
N ALA A 94 9.61 4.67 -9.39
CA ALA A 94 8.95 3.43 -8.99
C ALA A 94 9.51 2.70 -7.76
N PRO A 95 10.83 2.57 -7.53
CA PRO A 95 11.33 1.78 -6.40
C PRO A 95 11.19 2.50 -5.05
N VAL A 96 11.05 3.82 -5.04
CA VAL A 96 11.21 4.63 -3.83
C VAL A 96 10.08 4.44 -2.80
N PRO A 97 8.79 4.33 -3.18
CA PRO A 97 7.72 3.96 -2.25
C PRO A 97 7.98 2.67 -1.47
N PHE A 98 8.51 1.64 -2.13
CA PHE A 98 8.81 0.36 -1.52
C PHE A 98 9.98 0.46 -0.54
N LEU A 99 11.05 1.17 -0.92
CA LEU A 99 12.21 1.39 -0.06
C LEU A 99 11.87 2.25 1.15
N ALA A 100 11.06 3.30 0.98
CA ALA A 100 10.62 4.15 2.08
C ALA A 100 9.74 3.38 3.07
N GLY A 101 8.76 2.61 2.59
CA GLY A 101 7.94 1.75 3.43
C GLY A 101 8.76 0.68 4.15
N GLY A 102 9.69 0.04 3.44
CA GLY A 102 10.63 -0.94 4.01
C GLY A 102 11.53 -0.34 5.08
N ALA A 103 12.06 0.88 4.87
CA ALA A 103 12.87 1.58 5.85
C ALA A 103 12.09 1.95 7.12
N ILE A 104 10.83 2.38 6.97
CA ILE A 104 9.94 2.66 8.11
C ILE A 104 9.69 1.37 8.91
N LEU A 105 9.36 0.26 8.23
CA LEU A 105 9.15 -1.03 8.88
C LEU A 105 10.43 -1.56 9.56
N LEU A 106 11.59 -1.38 8.92
CA LEU A 106 12.88 -1.76 9.51
C LEU A 106 13.18 -0.95 10.77
N ALA A 107 12.94 0.36 10.74
CA ALA A 107 13.09 1.20 11.92
C ALA A 107 12.16 0.73 13.04
N LEU A 108 10.86 0.51 12.75
CA LEU A 108 9.90 0.00 13.72
C LEU A 108 10.31 -1.36 14.30
N PHE A 109 10.83 -2.27 13.47
CA PHE A 109 11.34 -3.57 13.93
C PHE A 109 12.49 -3.42 14.94
N LEU A 110 13.38 -2.46 14.73
CA LEU A 110 14.48 -2.18 15.67
C LEU A 110 14.01 -1.48 16.95
N PHE A 111 12.99 -0.64 16.89
CA PHE A 111 12.50 0.13 18.04
C PHE A 111 11.46 -0.62 18.89
N ALA A 112 10.56 -1.38 18.28
CA ALA A 112 9.47 -2.10 18.96
C ALA A 112 9.92 -2.94 20.17
N PRO A 113 10.96 -3.80 20.10
CA PRO A 113 11.37 -4.62 21.24
C PRO A 113 11.99 -3.81 22.39
N ARG A 114 12.36 -2.54 22.15
CA ARG A 114 12.86 -1.65 23.22
C ARG A 114 11.73 -0.96 23.98
N ILE A 115 10.56 -0.83 23.36
CA ILE A 115 9.43 -0.06 23.89
C ILE A 115 8.39 -1.00 24.49
N ILE A 116 8.12 -2.13 23.83
CA ILE A 116 7.13 -3.11 24.25
C ILE A 116 7.82 -4.13 25.16
N LYS A 117 7.38 -4.23 26.42
CA LYS A 117 7.86 -5.22 27.39
C LYS A 117 7.00 -6.48 27.39
#